data_AF-A0A497BL80-F1
#
_entry.id   AF-A0A497BL80-F1
#
_cell.length_a   1.000
_cell.length_b   1.000
_cell.length_c   1.000
_cell.angle_alpha   90.00
_cell.angle_beta   90.00
_cell.angle_gamma   90.00
#
_symmetry.space_group_name_H-M   'P 1'
#
loop_
_entity.id
_entity.type
_entity.pdbx_description
1 polymer ?
#
loop_
_entity_poly.entity_id
_entity_poly.type
_entity_poly.pdbx_seq_one_letter_code
_entity_poly.pdbx_strand_id
1 'polypeptide(L)'
;MTQSLSPDTATTVATSDGTVVLHFPQGAVVSDGQVSIMQGAPDGLPDAGNRFSAAGTWFTIDLAADLAPGATVTVTVKYGEAELEACGGRVGLLAISRYDEGAGQWFEMPTAVDPESMTLTVTTNRFSNWMVTVKTPVSTSTPWEAPLMPLAGGSAALGLLGVCLAYFRGHRHSYAHA
;
A
#
# COMPACT_ATOMS: atom_id res chain seq x y z
N MET A 1 -1.58 -6.86 -25.34
CA MET A 1 -2.63 -7.90 -25.32
C MET A 1 -3.99 -7.21 -25.37
N THR A 2 -4.95 -7.72 -26.13
CA THR A 2 -6.32 -7.18 -26.20
C THR A 2 -7.33 -8.32 -26.08
N GLN A 3 -8.39 -8.12 -25.31
CA GLN A 3 -9.40 -9.14 -25.03
C GLN A 3 -10.81 -8.54 -25.02
N SER A 4 -11.77 -9.25 -25.61
CA SER A 4 -13.19 -8.88 -25.54
C SER A 4 -13.77 -9.13 -24.15
N LEU A 5 -14.67 -8.25 -23.74
CA LEU A 5 -15.45 -8.31 -22.50
C LEU A 5 -16.94 -8.38 -22.84
N SER A 6 -17.70 -9.04 -21.97
CA SER A 6 -19.16 -9.07 -22.02
C SER A 6 -19.74 -8.92 -20.62
N PRO A 7 -20.88 -8.20 -20.43
CA PRO A 7 -21.54 -8.07 -19.13
C PRO A 7 -21.95 -9.43 -18.53
N ASP A 8 -22.25 -10.40 -19.37
CA ASP A 8 -22.87 -11.66 -18.96
C ASP A 8 -21.88 -12.66 -18.37
N THR A 9 -20.57 -12.40 -18.47
CA THR A 9 -19.52 -13.35 -18.06
C THR A 9 -18.39 -12.67 -17.31
N ALA A 10 -17.96 -13.27 -16.19
CA ALA A 10 -16.69 -12.91 -15.58
C ALA A 10 -15.54 -13.22 -16.54
N THR A 11 -14.58 -12.31 -16.66
CA THR A 11 -13.48 -12.42 -17.63
C THR A 11 -12.13 -12.21 -16.94
N THR A 12 -11.19 -13.11 -17.21
CA THR A 12 -9.79 -12.95 -16.79
C THR A 12 -8.94 -12.62 -18.00
N VAL A 13 -8.16 -11.55 -17.92
CA VAL A 13 -7.27 -11.09 -18.99
C VAL A 13 -5.86 -11.07 -18.45
N ALA A 14 -4.92 -11.74 -19.11
CA ALA A 14 -3.53 -11.79 -18.69
C ALA A 14 -2.61 -11.36 -19.84
N THR A 15 -1.50 -10.72 -19.50
CA THR A 15 -0.37 -10.57 -20.42
C THR A 15 0.18 -11.94 -20.80
N SER A 16 0.88 -12.04 -21.94
CA SER A 16 1.38 -13.32 -22.44
C SER A 16 2.36 -14.02 -21.49
N ASP A 17 3.08 -13.25 -20.69
CA ASP A 17 3.98 -13.73 -19.63
C ASP A 17 3.26 -14.00 -18.29
N GLY A 18 1.98 -13.65 -18.19
CA GLY A 18 1.18 -13.75 -16.95
C GLY A 18 1.64 -12.82 -15.84
N THR A 19 2.45 -11.80 -16.14
CA THR A 19 2.92 -10.81 -15.15
C THR A 19 1.78 -9.92 -14.69
N VAL A 20 0.92 -9.45 -15.59
CA VAL A 20 -0.24 -8.62 -15.26
C VAL A 20 -1.50 -9.40 -15.57
N VAL A 21 -2.37 -9.54 -14.57
CA VAL A 21 -3.66 -10.23 -14.66
C VAL A 21 -4.77 -9.30 -14.18
N LEU A 22 -5.80 -9.15 -15.01
CA LEU A 22 -7.03 -8.44 -14.69
C LEU A 22 -8.16 -9.44 -14.51
N HIS A 23 -8.96 -9.25 -13.47
CA HIS A 23 -10.19 -10.00 -13.28
C HIS A 23 -11.39 -9.05 -13.24
N PHE A 24 -12.20 -9.16 -14.29
CA PHE A 24 -13.48 -8.49 -14.42
C PHE A 24 -14.57 -9.41 -13.89
N PRO A 25 -15.25 -9.08 -12.78
CA PRO A 25 -16.41 -9.87 -12.34
C PRO A 25 -17.54 -9.81 -13.38
N GLN A 26 -18.47 -10.76 -13.31
CA GLN A 26 -19.70 -10.69 -14.10
C GLN A 26 -20.44 -9.38 -13.80
N GLY A 27 -20.94 -8.71 -14.83
CA GLY A 27 -21.59 -7.41 -14.73
C GLY A 27 -20.64 -6.23 -14.49
N ALA A 28 -19.32 -6.42 -14.59
CA ALA A 28 -18.35 -5.33 -14.43
C ALA A 28 -18.49 -4.25 -15.51
N VAL A 29 -18.82 -4.64 -16.74
CA VAL A 29 -19.08 -3.75 -17.88
C VAL A 29 -20.57 -3.69 -18.18
N VAL A 30 -21.06 -2.57 -18.71
CA VAL A 30 -22.49 -2.37 -19.04
C VAL A 30 -22.87 -2.84 -20.44
N SER A 31 -21.89 -3.02 -21.32
CA SER A 31 -22.05 -3.53 -22.68
C SER A 31 -20.81 -4.32 -23.10
N ASP A 32 -20.92 -5.05 -24.20
CA ASP A 32 -19.76 -5.66 -24.83
C ASP A 32 -18.73 -4.60 -25.20
N GLY A 33 -17.45 -4.94 -25.05
CA GLY A 33 -16.34 -4.03 -25.33
C GLY A 33 -14.99 -4.74 -25.27
N GLN A 34 -13.92 -3.98 -25.15
CA GLN A 34 -12.56 -4.53 -25.14
C GLN A 34 -11.71 -3.91 -24.05
N VAL A 35 -10.78 -4.70 -23.52
CA VAL A 35 -9.69 -4.21 -22.68
C VAL A 35 -8.37 -4.56 -23.34
N SER A 36 -7.40 -3.65 -23.23
CA SER A 36 -6.03 -3.89 -23.64
C SER A 36 -5.06 -3.63 -22.50
N ILE A 37 -3.99 -4.44 -22.48
CA ILE A 37 -2.86 -4.31 -21.56
C ILE A 37 -1.60 -4.18 -22.41
N MET A 38 -0.86 -3.10 -22.21
CA MET A 38 0.44 -2.87 -22.83
C MET A 38 1.50 -2.81 -21.73
N GLN A 39 2.51 -3.69 -21.82
CA GLN A 39 3.63 -3.68 -20.89
C GLN A 39 4.74 -2.77 -21.42
N GLY A 40 5.45 -2.12 -20.49
CA GLY A 40 6.51 -1.16 -20.79
C GLY A 40 6.21 0.23 -20.22
N ALA A 41 7.28 0.99 -19.99
CA ALA A 41 7.16 2.37 -19.55
C ALA A 41 6.64 3.21 -20.74
N PRO A 42 5.51 3.90 -20.60
CA PRO A 42 5.04 4.82 -21.63
C PRO A 42 5.93 6.07 -21.69
N ASP A 43 6.12 6.59 -22.90
CA ASP A 43 6.95 7.78 -23.13
C ASP A 43 6.37 9.01 -22.44
N GLY A 44 7.24 9.83 -21.85
CA GLY A 44 6.89 11.16 -21.36
C GLY A 44 6.09 11.23 -20.07
N LEU A 45 5.92 10.12 -19.34
CA LEU A 45 5.38 10.17 -17.99
C LEU A 45 6.39 10.75 -16.99
N PRO A 46 5.93 11.54 -16.00
CA PRO A 46 6.81 12.07 -14.97
C PRO A 46 7.33 10.94 -14.09
N ASP A 47 8.52 11.13 -13.54
CA ASP A 47 9.01 10.26 -12.48
C ASP A 47 8.05 10.26 -11.28
N ALA A 48 8.06 9.14 -10.56
CA ALA A 48 7.33 8.92 -9.32
C ALA A 48 7.61 9.94 -8.20
N GLY A 49 8.64 10.78 -8.36
CA GLY A 49 9.09 11.75 -7.37
C GLY A 49 9.81 11.08 -6.20
N ASN A 50 9.89 11.78 -5.07
CA ASN A 50 10.65 11.33 -3.89
C ASN A 50 9.88 10.41 -2.93
N ARG A 51 8.58 10.17 -3.19
CA ARG A 51 7.73 9.39 -2.28
C ARG A 51 7.84 7.88 -2.52
N PHE A 52 8.14 7.48 -3.75
CA PHE A 52 8.33 6.09 -4.14
C PHE A 52 9.18 6.05 -5.41
N SER A 53 9.88 4.94 -5.65
CA SER A 53 10.70 4.73 -6.85
C SER A 53 10.14 3.59 -7.69
N ALA A 54 10.29 3.66 -9.02
CA ALA A 54 9.84 2.61 -9.92
C ALA A 54 10.67 1.33 -9.70
N ALA A 55 9.99 0.18 -9.61
CA ALA A 55 10.60 -1.10 -9.27
C ALA A 55 10.88 -2.01 -10.48
N GLY A 56 10.54 -1.55 -11.70
CA GLY A 56 10.88 -2.23 -12.97
C GLY A 56 9.65 -2.54 -13.83
N THR A 57 8.54 -2.93 -13.22
CA THR A 57 7.30 -3.26 -13.95
C THR A 57 6.44 -2.03 -14.24
N TRP A 58 6.14 -1.82 -15.52
CA TRP A 58 5.27 -0.76 -16.04
C TRP A 58 4.22 -1.34 -16.98
N PHE A 59 3.00 -0.81 -16.93
CA PHE A 59 1.94 -1.21 -17.85
C PHE A 59 0.85 -0.16 -17.97
N THR A 60 0.15 -0.18 -19.10
CA THR A 60 -1.05 0.62 -19.38
C THR A 60 -2.24 -0.31 -19.50
N ILE A 61 -3.36 0.07 -18.90
CA ILE A 61 -4.65 -0.57 -19.12
C ILE A 61 -5.55 0.42 -19.83
N ASP A 62 -6.07 0.02 -20.99
CA ASP A 62 -7.07 0.79 -21.72
C ASP A 62 -8.36 -0.03 -21.82
N LEU A 63 -9.49 0.57 -21.43
CA LEU A 63 -10.80 -0.05 -21.43
C LEU A 63 -11.70 0.70 -22.42
N ALA A 64 -11.98 0.04 -23.55
CA ALA A 64 -12.96 0.48 -24.54
C ALA A 64 -14.35 -0.08 -24.19
N ALA A 65 -14.81 0.20 -22.96
CA ALA A 65 -16.13 -0.13 -22.42
C ALA A 65 -16.43 0.73 -21.19
N ASP A 66 -17.70 0.92 -20.86
CA ASP A 66 -18.10 1.56 -19.61
C ASP A 66 -18.21 0.52 -18.49
N LEU A 67 -17.60 0.84 -17.34
CA LEU A 67 -17.83 0.08 -16.12
C LEU A 67 -19.23 0.34 -15.58
N ALA A 68 -19.87 -0.69 -15.02
CA ALA A 68 -21.10 -0.53 -14.29
C ALA A 68 -20.88 0.35 -13.04
N PRO A 69 -21.87 1.15 -12.61
CA PRO A 69 -21.75 1.97 -11.42
C PRO A 69 -21.37 1.14 -10.18
N GLY A 70 -20.26 1.51 -9.53
CA GLY A 70 -19.73 0.81 -8.36
C GLY A 70 -18.98 -0.49 -8.66
N ALA A 71 -18.87 -0.90 -9.93
CA ALA A 71 -18.04 -2.03 -10.31
C ALA A 71 -16.55 -1.75 -10.04
N THR A 72 -15.83 -2.79 -9.64
CA THR A 72 -14.39 -2.76 -9.48
C THR A 72 -13.77 -3.97 -10.17
N VAL A 73 -12.56 -3.77 -10.68
CA VAL A 73 -11.75 -4.77 -11.36
C VAL A 73 -10.54 -5.05 -10.50
N THR A 74 -10.19 -6.33 -10.35
CA THR A 74 -9.00 -6.74 -9.62
C THR A 74 -7.81 -6.74 -10.57
N VAL A 75 -6.72 -6.07 -10.18
CA VAL A 75 -5.43 -6.08 -10.87
C VAL A 75 -4.46 -6.84 -10.00
N THR A 76 -3.86 -7.91 -10.55
CA THR A 76 -2.81 -8.68 -9.92
C THR A 76 -1.54 -8.57 -10.75
N VAL A 77 -0.42 -8.23 -10.11
CA VAL A 77 0.88 -8.09 -10.74
C VAL A 77 1.86 -9.02 -10.06
N LYS A 78 2.51 -9.91 -10.80
CA LYS A 78 3.65 -10.68 -10.28
C LYS A 78 4.85 -9.76 -10.17
N TYR A 79 5.57 -9.84 -9.06
CA TYR A 79 6.86 -9.17 -8.91
C TYR A 79 7.99 -10.19 -9.00
N GLY A 80 9.16 -9.76 -9.47
CA GLY A 80 10.32 -10.62 -9.69
C GLY A 80 11.56 -10.14 -8.94
N GLU A 81 12.72 -10.64 -9.39
CA GLU A 81 14.02 -10.31 -8.80
C GLU A 81 14.32 -8.81 -8.88
N ALA A 82 13.96 -8.13 -9.98
CA ALA A 82 14.18 -6.69 -10.12
C ALA A 82 13.46 -5.87 -9.04
N GLU A 83 12.19 -6.18 -8.76
CA GLU A 83 11.44 -5.54 -7.68
C GLU A 83 12.00 -5.91 -6.30
N LEU A 84 12.43 -7.15 -6.10
CA LEU A 84 13.06 -7.60 -4.86
C LEU A 84 14.37 -6.86 -4.59
N GLU A 85 15.21 -6.70 -5.60
CA GLU A 85 16.44 -5.91 -5.52
C GLU A 85 16.14 -4.44 -5.22
N ALA A 86 15.17 -3.86 -5.93
CA ALA A 86 14.76 -2.47 -5.75
C ALA A 86 14.26 -2.18 -4.33
N CYS A 87 13.58 -3.14 -3.68
CA CYS A 87 13.13 -3.01 -2.28
C CYS A 87 14.12 -3.55 -1.24
N GLY A 88 15.32 -3.98 -1.63
CA GLY A 88 16.31 -4.58 -0.73
C GLY A 88 15.78 -5.82 0.00
N GLY A 89 14.95 -6.62 -0.68
CA GLY A 89 14.30 -7.83 -0.16
C GLY A 89 13.11 -7.57 0.76
N ARG A 90 12.73 -6.30 1.01
CA ARG A 90 11.63 -5.94 1.91
C ARG A 90 10.32 -5.86 1.13
N VAL A 91 9.73 -7.01 0.80
CA VAL A 91 8.51 -7.12 -0.03
C VAL A 91 7.34 -6.25 0.46
N GLY A 92 7.22 -5.99 1.77
CA GLY A 92 6.19 -5.09 2.31
C GLY A 92 6.33 -3.61 1.91
N LEU A 93 7.44 -3.24 1.26
CA LEU A 93 7.64 -1.92 0.65
C LEU A 93 7.15 -1.87 -0.80
N LEU A 94 6.82 -3.01 -1.43
CA LEU A 94 6.28 -3.01 -2.77
C LEU A 94 4.83 -2.52 -2.78
N ALA A 95 4.48 -1.76 -3.82
CA ALA A 95 3.13 -1.26 -4.05
C ALA A 95 2.84 -1.15 -5.54
N ILE A 96 1.56 -1.03 -5.90
CA ILE A 96 1.13 -0.63 -7.23
C ILE A 96 0.74 0.85 -7.18
N SER A 97 1.22 1.64 -8.13
CA SER A 97 0.81 3.03 -8.32
C SER A 97 0.10 3.20 -9.65
N ARG A 98 -0.91 4.07 -9.67
CA ARG A 98 -1.69 4.45 -10.86
C ARG A 98 -1.46 5.92 -11.16
N TYR A 99 -1.21 6.26 -12.41
CA TYR A 99 -1.14 7.65 -12.85
C TYR A 99 -2.56 8.25 -12.93
N ASP A 100 -2.78 9.37 -12.27
CA ASP A 100 -3.99 10.15 -12.41
C ASP A 100 -3.75 11.29 -13.40
N GLU A 101 -4.28 11.15 -14.61
CA GLU A 101 -4.09 12.12 -15.68
C GLU A 101 -4.74 13.47 -15.38
N GLY A 102 -5.88 13.47 -14.67
CA GLY A 102 -6.57 14.70 -14.28
C GLY A 102 -5.79 15.51 -13.25
N ALA A 103 -5.08 14.82 -12.34
CA ALA A 103 -4.22 15.45 -11.35
C ALA A 103 -2.75 15.59 -11.78
N GLY A 104 -2.35 14.98 -12.90
CA GLY A 104 -0.97 14.97 -13.39
C GLY A 104 0.04 14.32 -12.44
N GLN A 105 -0.37 13.33 -11.65
CA GLN A 105 0.47 12.73 -10.61
C GLN A 105 0.20 11.25 -10.40
N TRP A 106 1.21 10.55 -9.86
CA TRP A 106 1.10 9.17 -9.43
C TRP A 106 0.38 9.05 -8.09
N PHE A 107 -0.53 8.08 -7.99
CA PHE A 107 -1.26 7.74 -6.79
C PHE A 107 -0.91 6.31 -6.36
N GLU A 108 -0.41 6.15 -5.13
CA GLU A 108 -0.19 4.83 -4.53
C GLU A 108 -1.53 4.16 -4.23
N MET A 109 -1.72 2.95 -4.73
CA MET A 109 -2.93 2.20 -4.52
C MET A 109 -2.83 1.37 -3.22
N PRO A 110 -3.94 1.16 -2.49
CA PRO A 110 -4.00 0.20 -1.39
C PRO A 110 -3.68 -1.22 -1.88
N THR A 111 -2.41 -1.61 -1.75
CA THR A 111 -1.87 -2.84 -2.34
C THR A 111 -1.77 -3.95 -1.31
N ALA A 112 -2.36 -5.10 -1.60
CA ALA A 112 -2.13 -6.35 -0.86
C ALA A 112 -0.90 -7.04 -1.44
N VAL A 113 0.05 -7.41 -0.58
CA VAL A 113 1.28 -8.11 -0.96
C VAL A 113 1.15 -9.57 -0.52
N ASP A 114 1.36 -10.49 -1.44
CA ASP A 114 1.46 -11.93 -1.18
C ASP A 114 2.90 -12.41 -1.45
N PRO A 115 3.68 -12.71 -0.39
CA PRO A 115 5.02 -13.26 -0.53
C PRO A 115 5.09 -14.69 -1.06
N GLU A 116 4.05 -15.50 -0.86
CA GLU A 116 4.06 -16.91 -1.24
C GLU A 116 3.82 -17.08 -2.73
N SER A 117 2.83 -16.36 -3.28
CA SER A 117 2.54 -16.36 -4.72
C SER A 117 3.36 -15.32 -5.51
N MET A 118 4.16 -14.50 -4.82
CA MET A 118 4.91 -13.38 -5.38
C MET A 118 4.05 -12.39 -6.17
N THR A 119 2.91 -11.97 -5.58
CA THR A 119 1.96 -11.07 -6.24
C THR A 119 1.62 -9.82 -5.43
N LEU A 120 1.30 -8.76 -6.15
CA LEU A 120 0.68 -7.53 -5.66
C LEU A 120 -0.74 -7.45 -6.20
N THR A 121 -1.72 -7.17 -5.34
CA THR A 121 -3.13 -7.10 -5.73
C THR A 121 -3.76 -5.77 -5.32
N VAL A 122 -4.49 -5.16 -6.25
CA VAL A 122 -5.31 -3.96 -6.02
C VAL A 122 -6.67 -4.10 -6.68
N THR A 123 -7.64 -3.31 -6.24
CA THR A 123 -8.93 -3.14 -6.92
C THR A 123 -9.03 -1.73 -7.48
N THR A 124 -9.60 -1.57 -8.67
CA THR A 124 -9.76 -0.26 -9.30
C THR A 124 -11.05 -0.15 -10.10
N ASN A 125 -11.52 1.07 -10.29
CA ASN A 125 -12.55 1.46 -11.25
C ASN A 125 -12.04 2.52 -12.24
N ARG A 126 -10.73 2.79 -12.22
CA ARG A 126 -10.07 3.75 -13.10
C ARG A 126 -8.88 3.08 -13.77
N PHE A 127 -8.80 3.20 -15.08
CA PHE A 127 -7.72 2.66 -15.91
C PHE A 127 -6.89 3.82 -16.46
N SER A 128 -5.58 3.59 -16.60
CA SER A 128 -4.58 4.57 -17.04
C SER A 128 -3.22 3.85 -17.10
N ASN A 129 -2.13 4.57 -16.82
CA ASN A 129 -0.78 4.04 -16.67
C ASN A 129 -0.50 3.59 -15.23
N TRP A 130 0.30 2.54 -15.10
CA TRP A 130 0.57 1.87 -13.84
C TRP A 130 2.03 1.47 -13.75
N MET A 131 2.50 1.34 -12.51
CA MET A 131 3.81 0.78 -12.23
C MET A 131 3.83 0.09 -10.87
N VAL A 132 4.75 -0.86 -10.73
CA VAL A 132 5.18 -1.34 -9.41
C VAL A 132 6.19 -0.35 -8.84
N THR A 133 6.01 -0.02 -7.57
CA THR A 133 6.82 0.97 -6.86
C THR A 133 7.37 0.43 -5.55
N VAL A 134 8.46 1.02 -5.10
CA VAL A 134 9.03 0.81 -3.76
C VAL A 134 8.72 2.03 -2.91
N LYS A 135 8.05 1.83 -1.78
CA LYS A 135 7.78 2.86 -0.79
C LYS A 135 9.06 3.26 -0.07
N THR A 136 9.27 4.57 0.09
CA THR A 136 10.32 5.06 0.98
C THR A 136 9.93 4.73 2.43
N PRO A 137 10.77 4.01 3.21
CA PRO A 137 10.49 3.78 4.62
C PRO A 137 10.36 5.12 5.34
N VAL A 138 9.23 5.36 6.02
CA VAL A 138 9.17 6.46 6.97
C VAL A 138 10.13 6.14 8.10
N SER A 139 11.19 6.94 8.26
CA SER A 139 12.03 6.88 9.46
C SER A 139 11.17 7.27 10.65
N THR A 140 10.62 6.28 11.36
CA THR A 140 10.08 6.51 12.69
C THR A 140 11.28 6.78 13.59
N SER A 141 11.62 8.05 13.80
CA SER A 141 12.49 8.42 14.90
C SER A 141 11.76 8.06 16.19
N THR A 142 12.22 7.02 16.87
CA THR A 142 11.71 6.64 18.19
C THR A 142 12.03 7.80 19.15
N PRO A 143 11.04 8.52 19.72
CA PRO A 143 11.31 9.80 20.40
C PRO A 143 12.02 9.72 21.76
N TRP A 144 12.48 8.54 22.22
CA TRP A 144 12.89 8.36 23.61
C TRP A 144 14.34 7.95 23.85
N GLU A 145 15.16 7.77 22.81
CA GLU A 145 16.62 7.69 23.02
C GLU A 145 17.21 9.09 23.16
N ALA A 146 16.85 9.76 24.25
CA ALA A 146 17.73 10.80 24.79
C ALA A 146 19.04 10.11 25.21
N PRO A 147 20.22 10.63 24.86
CA PRO A 147 21.46 10.07 25.33
C PRO A 147 21.47 10.18 26.86
N LEU A 148 21.62 9.05 27.54
CA LEU A 148 21.96 9.02 28.97
C LEU A 148 23.33 9.67 29.12
N MET A 149 23.36 11.00 29.24
CA MET A 149 24.56 11.69 29.69
C MET A 149 24.83 11.25 31.14
N PRO A 150 26.01 10.71 31.46
CA PRO A 150 26.37 10.45 32.84
C PRO A 150 26.56 11.81 33.51
N LEU A 151 25.61 12.22 34.36
CA LEU A 151 25.83 13.32 35.28
C LEU A 151 26.86 12.87 36.32
N ALA A 152 28.14 13.06 35.99
CA ALA A 152 29.21 13.17 36.97
C ALA A 152 28.96 14.47 37.76
N GLY A 153 28.09 14.39 38.77
CA GLY A 153 27.80 15.48 39.70
C GLY A 153 28.01 14.98 41.12
N GLY A 154 29.09 15.43 41.75
CA GLY A 154 29.35 15.21 43.16
C GLY A 154 28.22 15.75 44.06
N SER A 155 27.90 14.92 45.05
CA SER A 155 27.51 15.21 46.43
C SER A 155 26.52 16.33 46.80
N ALA A 156 25.47 15.87 47.50
CA ALA A 156 24.90 16.37 48.75
C ALA A 156 23.99 17.62 48.76
N ALA A 157 22.72 17.42 49.09
CA ALA A 157 22.08 18.00 50.29
C ALA A 157 20.64 17.49 50.49
N LEU A 158 20.29 17.32 51.77
CA LEU A 158 19.00 16.92 52.33
C LEU A 158 17.82 17.81 51.90
N GLY A 159 16.60 17.25 51.88
CA GLY A 159 15.40 18.07 52.09
C GLY A 159 14.05 17.46 51.69
N LEU A 160 13.43 16.76 52.63
CA LEU A 160 11.99 16.74 52.93
C LEU A 160 10.96 16.16 51.91
N LEU A 161 10.46 14.97 52.29
CA LEU A 161 9.05 14.68 52.62
C LEU A 161 7.96 15.53 51.93
N GLY A 162 7.12 14.85 51.14
CA GLY A 162 5.87 15.40 50.63
C GLY A 162 5.06 14.40 49.81
N VAL A 163 4.72 13.25 50.40
CA VAL A 163 3.70 12.34 49.85
C VAL A 163 2.36 13.09 49.86
N CYS A 164 1.77 13.33 48.68
CA CYS A 164 0.39 13.74 48.55
C CYS A 164 -0.40 12.76 47.67
N LEU A 165 -1.09 11.88 48.40
CA LEU A 165 -2.39 11.25 48.16
C LEU A 165 -2.73 10.82 46.72
N ALA A 166 -2.77 9.51 46.46
CA ALA A 166 -3.82 8.56 46.87
C ALA A 166 -5.09 8.69 46.03
N TYR A 167 -5.14 7.72 45.11
CA TYR A 167 -6.25 7.22 44.31
C TYR A 167 -7.63 7.35 44.97
N PHE A 168 -8.59 7.77 44.15
CA PHE A 168 -9.99 7.95 44.49
C PHE A 168 -10.66 6.67 45.03
N ARG A 169 -11.34 6.86 46.16
CA ARG A 169 -12.69 6.36 46.53
C ARG A 169 -13.05 4.91 46.21
N GLY A 170 -13.33 4.17 47.29
CA GLY A 170 -14.72 3.78 47.54
C GLY A 170 -14.99 2.35 48.01
N HIS A 171 -15.45 2.26 49.27
CA HIS A 171 -16.39 1.24 49.80
C HIS A 171 -15.85 -0.21 50.01
N ARG A 172 -15.98 -0.91 51.15
CA ARG A 172 -16.83 -0.82 52.36
C ARG A 172 -16.16 -1.52 53.57
N HIS A 173 -16.56 -1.05 54.76
CA HIS A 173 -16.44 -1.61 56.10
C HIS A 173 -16.42 -3.16 56.23
N SER A 174 -15.64 -3.68 57.18
CA SER A 174 -16.19 -4.16 58.46
C SER A 174 -15.09 -4.36 59.52
N TYR A 175 -15.35 -3.86 60.72
CA TYR A 175 -14.61 -4.17 61.96
C TYR A 175 -14.89 -5.63 62.37
N ALA A 176 -13.96 -6.30 63.07
CA ALA A 176 -13.93 -6.30 64.53
C ALA A 176 -13.14 -7.46 65.16
N HIS A 177 -12.55 -7.14 66.33
CA HIS A 177 -12.17 -7.98 67.48
C HIS A 177 -10.98 -8.97 67.31
N ALA A 178 -10.05 -9.09 68.25
CA ALA A 178 -9.94 -8.62 69.63
C ALA A 178 -8.48 -8.33 69.99
#